data_AF-A0A6I3U9Z7-F1
#
_entry.id   AF-A0A6I3U9Z7-F1
#
_cell.length_a   1.000
_cell.length_b   1.000
_cell.length_c   1.000
_cell.angle_alpha   90.00
_cell.angle_beta   90.00
_cell.angle_gamma   90.00
#
_symmetry.space_group_name_H-M   'P 1'
#
loop_
_entity.id
_entity.type
_entity.pdbx_description
1 polymer ?
#
loop_
_entity_poly.entity_id
_entity_poly.type
_entity_poly.pdbx_seq_one_letter_code
_entity_poly.pdbx_strand_id
1 'polypeptide(L)' 'MASLLTLENIHKTFEAGTVNENHVLKGLDLEVEEGDFISVICGNGAGKSTLM' A
#
# COMPACT_ATOMS: atom_id res chain seq x y z
N MET A 1 10.82 20.71 0.06
CA MET A 1 9.67 20.67 -0.86
C MET A 1 8.57 19.92 -0.12
N ALA A 2 7.30 20.20 -0.39
CA ALA A 2 6.20 19.47 0.23
C ALA A 2 5.76 18.38 -0.75
N SER A 3 5.77 17.13 -0.30
CA SER A 3 5.24 16.01 -1.06
C SER A 3 3.74 16.17 -1.30
N LEU A 4 3.24 15.68 -2.43
CA LEU A 4 1.83 15.69 -2.78
C LEU A 4 1.05 14.60 -2.02
N LEU A 5 1.67 13.44 -1.86
CA LEU A 5 1.14 12.31 -1.08
C LEU A 5 2.27 11.69 -0.28
N THR A 6 2.02 11.46 1.01
CA THR A 6 2.90 10.67 1.86
C THR A 6 2.08 9.59 2.55
N LEU A 7 2.50 8.34 2.40
CA LEU A 7 2.04 7.19 3.14
C LEU A 7 3.19 6.76 4.06
N GLU A 8 2.92 6.65 5.36
CA GLU A 8 3.91 6.23 6.35
C GLU A 8 3.39 5.02 7.11
N ASN A 9 4.21 3.97 7.11
CA ASN A 9 4.02 2.73 7.84
C ASN A 9 2.59 2.15 7.68
N ILE A 10 2.10 2.09 6.44
CA ILE A 10 0.74 1.65 6.18
C ILE A 10 0.63 0.13 6.34
N HIS A 11 -0.32 -0.30 7.17
CA HIS A 11 -0.67 -1.70 7.33
C HIS A 11 -2.13 -1.95 6.95
N LYS A 12 -2.39 -3.10 6.34
CA LYS A 12 -3.75 -3.59 6.09
C LYS A 12 -3.82 -5.09 6.23
N THR A 13 -4.62 -5.53 7.19
CA THR A 13 -4.98 -6.94 7.38
C THR A 13 -6.46 -7.12 7.08
N PHE A 14 -6.80 -8.17 6.33
CA PHE A 14 -8.16 -8.65 6.14
C PHE A 14 -8.40 -9.88 7.01
N GLU A 15 -9.64 -10.07 7.45
CA GLU A 15 -10.07 -11.25 8.23
C GLU A 15 -9.21 -11.51 9.48
N ALA A 16 -8.77 -10.42 10.13
CA ALA A 16 -7.89 -10.47 11.30
C ALA A 16 -8.49 -11.32 12.43
N GLY A 17 -7.66 -12.17 13.04
CA GLY A 17 -8.04 -13.08 14.11
C GLY A 17 -8.77 -14.34 13.64
N THR A 18 -8.81 -14.61 12.33
CA THR A 18 -9.42 -15.82 11.77
C THR A 18 -8.39 -16.70 11.06
N VAL A 19 -8.79 -17.92 10.68
CA VAL A 19 -7.97 -18.84 9.87
C VAL A 19 -7.63 -18.29 8.48
N ASN A 20 -8.37 -17.29 8.01
CA ASN A 20 -8.21 -16.65 6.70
C ASN A 20 -7.50 -15.29 6.81
N GLU A 21 -6.90 -14.97 7.96
CA GLU A 21 -6.19 -13.71 8.13
C GLU A 21 -5.17 -13.50 7.01
N ASN A 22 -5.24 -12.34 6.36
CA ASN A 22 -4.32 -11.97 5.30
C ASN A 22 -3.79 -10.55 5.52
N HIS A 23 -2.51 -10.47 5.91
CA HIS A 23 -1.79 -9.22 6.06
C HIS A 23 -1.25 -8.75 4.70
N VAL A 24 -2.01 -7.89 4.03
CA VAL A 24 -1.80 -7.51 2.62
C VAL A 24 -0.84 -6.34 2.46
N LEU A 25 -0.96 -5.28 3.27
CA LEU A 25 0.03 -4.19 3.33
C LEU A 25 0.81 -4.30 4.64
N LYS A 26 2.14 -4.35 4.55
CA LYS A 26 3.03 -4.76 5.66
C LYS A 26 4.06 -3.69 6.03
N GLY A 27 3.59 -2.48 6.36
CA GLY A 27 4.48 -1.35 6.65
C GLY A 27 5.00 -0.74 5.36
N LEU A 28 4.07 -0.22 4.55
CA LEU A 28 4.39 0.44 3.29
C LEU A 28 4.61 1.94 3.52
N ASP A 29 5.76 2.42 3.07
CA ASP A 29 6.09 3.84 2.94
C ASP A 29 6.08 4.24 1.47
N LEU A 30 5.45 5.37 1.14
CA LEU A 30 5.42 5.93 -0.22
C LEU A 30 5.36 7.44 -0.15
N GLU A 31 6.25 8.11 -0.86
CA GLU A 31 6.22 9.56 -1.07
C GLU A 31 6.06 9.82 -2.57
N VAL A 32 5.15 10.73 -2.92
CA VAL A 32 4.87 11.14 -4.29
C VAL A 32 4.95 12.64 -4.37
N GLU A 33 5.74 13.15 -5.30
CA GLU A 33 5.91 14.57 -5.55
C GLU A 33 4.93 15.07 -6.62
N GLU A 34 4.70 16.37 -6.63
CA GLU A 34 3.88 16.99 -7.67
C GLU A 34 4.55 16.83 -9.05
N GLY A 35 3.82 16.24 -10.00
CA GLY A 35 4.31 15.97 -11.35
C GLY A 35 4.87 14.56 -11.58
N ASP A 36 4.95 13.73 -10.54
CA ASP A 36 5.33 12.32 -10.70
C ASP A 36 4.31 11.54 -11.53
N PHE A 37 4.81 10.70 -12.44
CA PHE A 37 4.01 9.72 -13.18
C PHE A 37 4.38 8.31 -12.72
N ILE A 38 3.52 7.72 -11.89
CA ILE A 38 3.81 6.46 -11.18
C ILE A 38 2.97 5.32 -11.75
N SER A 39 3.57 4.13 -11.86
CA SER A 39 2.88 2.88 -12.18
C SER A 39 3.17 1.85 -11.10
N VAL A 40 2.15 1.11 -10.66
CA VAL A 40 2.26 0.05 -9.65
C VAL A 40 2.15 -1.32 -10.30
N ILE A 41 3.23 -2.10 -10.28
CA ILE A 41 3.30 -3.44 -10.86
C ILE A 41 3.54 -4.46 -9.73
N CYS A 42 2.56 -5.34 -9.53
CA CYS A 42 2.66 -6.43 -8.57
C CYS A 42 1.92 -7.67 -9.09
N GLY A 43 2.28 -8.85 -8.55
CA GLY A 43 1.55 -10.09 -8.77
C GLY A 43 0.14 -10.08 -8.17
N ASN A 44 -0.68 -11.07 -8.54
CA ASN A 44 -2.01 -11.23 -7.95
C ASN A 44 -1.93 -11.44 -6.44
N GLY A 45 -2.80 -10.76 -5.69
CA GLY A 45 -2.86 -10.87 -4.23
C GLY A 45 -1.80 -10.06 -3.47
N ALA A 46 -0.90 -9.35 -4.15
CA ALA A 46 0.17 -8.57 -3.51
C ALA A 46 -0.27 -7.23 -2.90
N GLY A 47 -1.58 -6.91 -2.93
CA GLY A 47 -2.12 -5.69 -2.32
C GLY A 47 -2.19 -4.46 -3.22
N LYS A 48 -1.93 -4.59 -4.53
CA LYS A 48 -2.04 -3.46 -5.48
C LYS A 48 -3.40 -2.76 -5.44
N SER A 49 -4.50 -3.52 -5.56
CA SER A 49 -5.86 -2.96 -5.47
C SER A 49 -6.27 -2.57 -4.04
N THR A 50 -5.47 -2.91 -3.04
CA THR A 50 -5.66 -2.47 -1.66
C THR A 50 -4.94 -1.15 -1.41
N LEU A 51 -3.86 -0.90 -2.14
CA LEU A 51 -3.11 0.36 -2.13
C LEU A 51 -3.83 1.49 -2.90
N MET A 52 -4.57 1.14 -3.96
CA MET A 52 -5.40 2.06 -4.77
C MET A 52 -6.80 2.21 -4.20
#